data_AF-A0A951RD20-F1
#
_entry.id   AF-A0A951RD20-F1
#
_cell.length_a   1.000
_cell.length_b   1.000
_cell.length_c   1.000
_cell.angle_alpha   90.00
_cell.angle_beta   90.00
_cell.angle_gamma   90.00
#
_symmetry.space_group_name_H-M   'P 1'
#
loop_
_entity.id
_entity.type
_entity.pdbx_description
1 polymer ?
#
loop_
_entity_poly.entity_id
_entity_poly.type
_entity_poly.pdbx_seq_one_letter_code
_entity_poly.pdbx_strand_id
1 'polypeptide(L)'
;MRNTIEKPRKTRAKIQKRFHIDCYPYIFSDEELEILESRGHDLKALAAGKRKAITKEEQLFVKVCKGQAIAISVMETAWKKYLNRHQIFADFNNKGEDYLQYLIALR
;
A
#
# COMPACT_ATOMS: atom_id res chain seq x y z
N MET A 1 -5.35 49.18 23.28
CA MET A 1 -5.94 48.07 22.50
C MET A 1 -5.14 47.93 21.21
N ARG A 2 -4.29 46.91 21.06
CA ARG A 2 -3.57 46.63 19.81
C ARG A 2 -4.16 45.36 19.22
N ASN A 3 -4.85 45.49 18.08
CA ASN A 3 -5.34 44.37 17.30
C ASN A 3 -4.15 43.75 16.57
N THR A 4 -3.74 42.56 16.99
CA THR A 4 -2.74 41.76 16.27
C THR A 4 -3.48 40.92 15.24
N ILE A 5 -3.43 41.33 13.98
CA ILE A 5 -3.91 40.52 12.86
C ILE A 5 -2.90 39.38 12.70
N GLU A 6 -3.23 38.19 13.21
CA GLU A 6 -2.44 36.99 12.95
C GLU A 6 -2.47 36.70 11.45
N LYS A 7 -1.30 36.76 10.80
CA LYS A 7 -1.16 36.37 9.39
C LYS A 7 -1.41 34.85 9.27
N PRO A 8 -2.20 34.38 8.29
CA PRO A 8 -2.44 32.95 8.11
C PRO A 8 -1.11 32.26 7.79
N ARG A 9 -0.71 31.31 8.63
CA ARG A 9 0.44 30.44 8.38
C ARG A 9 0.14 29.64 7.11
N LYS A 10 0.87 29.93 6.03
CA LYS A 10 0.84 29.12 4.80
C LYS A 10 1.45 27.75 5.10
N THR A 11 0.65 26.79 5.56
CA THR A 11 1.05 25.37 5.55
C THR A 11 0.94 24.87 4.12
N ARG A 12 2.06 24.90 3.38
CA ARG A 12 2.18 24.17 2.10
C ARG A 12 2.00 22.68 2.42
N ALA A 13 0.80 22.14 2.19
CA ALA A 13 0.59 20.71 2.22
C ALA A 13 1.53 20.09 1.17
N LYS A 14 2.50 19.29 1.62
CA LYS A 14 3.36 18.53 0.69
C LYS A 14 2.46 17.50 0.04
N ILE A 15 2.22 17.62 -1.27
CA ILE A 15 1.51 16.60 -2.03
C ILE A 15 2.32 15.31 -1.90
N GLN A 16 1.75 14.30 -1.25
CA GLN A 16 2.38 12.99 -1.15
C GLN A 16 2.36 12.37 -2.55
N LYS A 17 3.53 11.96 -3.06
CA LYS A 17 3.61 11.26 -4.34
C LYS A 17 2.80 9.96 -4.28
N ARG A 18 2.28 9.52 -5.42
CA ARG A 18 1.64 8.19 -5.54
C ARG A 18 2.58 7.12 -5.02
N PHE A 19 2.00 6.11 -4.38
CA PHE A 19 2.73 4.97 -3.87
C PHE A 19 3.37 4.22 -5.04
N HIS A 20 4.68 3.97 -4.95
CA HIS A 20 5.40 3.25 -5.98
C HIS A 20 5.22 1.73 -5.79
N ILE A 21 4.65 1.09 -6.80
CA ILE A 21 4.51 -0.36 -6.88
C ILE A 21 5.78 -0.89 -7.56
N ASP A 22 6.61 -1.58 -6.80
CA ASP A 22 7.93 -2.09 -7.21
C ASP A 22 7.88 -3.52 -7.79
N CYS A 23 6.69 -4.07 -7.94
CA CYS A 23 6.44 -5.38 -8.54
C CYS A 23 5.76 -5.23 -9.92
N TYR A 24 5.73 -6.30 -10.72
CA TYR A 24 5.19 -6.25 -12.08
C TYR A 24 3.70 -5.86 -12.05
N PRO A 25 3.30 -4.74 -12.66
CA PRO A 25 1.94 -4.21 -12.52
C PRO A 25 0.88 -5.01 -13.28
N TYR A 26 1.26 -5.77 -14.31
CA TYR A 26 0.33 -6.51 -15.17
C TYR A 26 -0.47 -7.61 -14.45
N ILE A 27 -0.07 -7.97 -13.23
CA ILE A 27 -0.78 -8.95 -12.42
C ILE A 27 -2.01 -8.36 -11.72
N PHE A 28 -2.11 -7.02 -11.63
CA PHE A 28 -3.18 -6.31 -10.94
C PHE A 28 -4.26 -5.86 -11.93
N SER A 29 -5.51 -5.76 -11.46
CA SER A 29 -6.54 -5.03 -12.20
C SER A 29 -6.32 -3.51 -12.08
N ASP A 30 -6.94 -2.73 -12.96
CA ASP A 30 -6.89 -1.27 -12.91
C ASP A 30 -7.39 -0.71 -11.56
N GLU A 31 -8.43 -1.34 -10.99
CA GLU A 31 -8.96 -0.97 -9.68
C GLU A 31 -7.96 -1.26 -8.55
N GLU A 32 -7.29 -2.41 -8.59
CA GLU A 32 -6.25 -2.75 -7.62
C GLU A 32 -5.06 -1.77 -7.72
N LEU A 33 -4.65 -1.41 -8.94
CA LEU A 33 -3.57 -0.45 -9.18
C LEU A 33 -3.92 0.93 -8.64
N GLU A 34 -5.11 1.46 -8.96
CA GLU A 34 -5.50 2.79 -8.48
C GLU A 34 -5.61 2.82 -6.95
N ILE A 35 -6.10 1.76 -6.31
CA ILE A 35 -6.11 1.65 -4.84
C ILE A 35 -4.68 1.66 -4.28
N LEU A 36 -3.79 0.85 -4.84
CA LEU A 36 -2.41 0.75 -4.35
C LEU A 36 -1.67 2.07 -4.53
N GLU A 37 -1.78 2.72 -5.70
CA GLU A 37 -1.09 3.98 -5.98
C GLU A 37 -1.62 5.14 -5.13
N SER A 38 -2.92 5.21 -4.90
CA SER A 38 -3.55 6.29 -4.14
C SER A 38 -3.44 6.11 -2.63
N ARG A 39 -3.60 4.88 -2.12
CA ARG A 39 -3.69 4.59 -0.68
C ARG A 39 -2.50 3.79 -0.12
N GLY A 40 -1.58 3.30 -0.95
CA GLY A 40 -0.53 2.37 -0.52
C GLY A 40 0.36 2.90 0.62
N HIS A 41 0.60 4.22 0.68
CA HIS A 41 1.31 4.82 1.81
C HIS A 41 0.53 4.70 3.14
N ASP A 42 -0.78 4.96 3.12
CA ASP A 42 -1.66 4.80 4.28
C ASP A 42 -1.79 3.34 4.69
N LEU A 43 -1.97 2.44 3.72
CA LEU A 43 -2.04 0.99 3.96
C LEU A 43 -0.76 0.47 4.60
N LYS A 44 0.41 0.91 4.10
CA LYS A 44 1.71 0.59 4.70
C LYS A 44 1.82 1.10 6.14
N ALA A 45 1.35 2.31 6.41
CA ALA A 45 1.39 2.88 7.75
C ALA A 45 0.43 2.17 8.73
N LEU A 46 -0.76 1.78 8.26
CA LEU A 46 -1.74 0.99 9.03
C LEU A 46 -1.20 -0.41 9.33
N ALA A 47 -0.68 -1.10 8.32
CA ALA A 47 -0.11 -2.44 8.47
C ALA A 47 1.09 -2.45 9.44
N ALA A 48 1.93 -1.40 9.41
CA ALA A 48 3.05 -1.24 10.32
C ALA A 48 2.66 -0.69 11.71
N GLY A 49 1.38 -0.38 11.96
CA GLY A 49 0.91 0.22 13.22
C GLY A 49 1.38 1.66 13.48
N LYS A 50 1.98 2.32 12.48
CA LYS A 50 2.41 3.74 12.57
C LYS A 50 1.21 4.69 12.58
N ARG A 51 0.09 4.25 12.01
CA ARG A 51 -1.20 4.93 12.01
C ARG A 51 -2.23 4.01 12.66
N LYS A 52 -3.13 4.58 13.48
CA LYS A 52 -4.26 3.83 14.06
C LYS A 52 -5.39 3.73 13.04
N ALA A 53 -6.04 2.56 13.01
CA ALA A 53 -7.28 2.37 12.27
C ALA A 53 -8.43 3.12 12.96
N ILE A 54 -9.14 3.95 12.20
CA ILE A 54 -10.26 4.77 12.66
C ILE A 54 -11.57 4.19 12.11
N THR A 55 -11.61 3.81 10.83
CA THR A 55 -12.82 3.28 10.19
C THR A 55 -12.96 1.77 10.38
N LYS A 56 -14.18 1.25 10.21
CA LYS A 56 -14.42 -0.21 10.24
C LYS A 56 -13.61 -0.94 9.17
N GLU A 57 -13.47 -0.36 7.99
CA GLU A 57 -12.67 -0.89 6.88
C GLU A 57 -11.18 -0.96 7.27
N GLU A 58 -10.62 0.11 7.85
CA GLU A 58 -9.23 0.10 8.32
C GLU A 58 -9.01 -0.92 9.44
N GLN A 59 -9.99 -1.10 10.33
CA GLN A 59 -9.91 -2.09 11.41
C GLN A 59 -9.91 -3.53 10.87
N LEU A 60 -10.76 -3.82 9.88
CA LEU A 60 -10.79 -5.11 9.18
C LEU A 60 -9.46 -5.34 8.45
N PHE A 61 -8.98 -4.34 7.71
CA PHE A 61 -7.69 -4.39 7.03
C PHE A 61 -6.54 -4.73 7.99
N VAL A 62 -6.50 -4.11 9.18
CA VAL A 62 -5.48 -4.44 10.19
C VAL A 62 -5.62 -5.89 10.69
N LYS A 63 -6.84 -6.40 10.87
CA LYS A 63 -7.06 -7.82 11.22
C LYS A 63 -6.58 -8.74 10.11
N VAL A 64 -6.84 -8.41 8.85
CA VAL A 64 -6.34 -9.15 7.67
C VAL A 64 -4.80 -9.15 7.65
N CYS A 65 -4.16 -8.00 7.87
CA CYS A 65 -2.69 -7.91 7.93
C CYS A 65 -2.08 -8.76 9.04
N LYS A 66 -2.82 -9.00 10.14
CA LYS A 66 -2.41 -9.86 11.25
C LYS A 66 -2.78 -11.34 11.06
N GLY A 67 -3.41 -11.71 9.95
CA GLY A 67 -3.91 -13.07 9.71
C GLY A 67 -5.12 -13.46 10.56
N GLN A 68 -5.81 -12.48 11.17
CA GLN A 68 -6.98 -12.70 12.04
C GLN A 68 -8.31 -12.67 11.27
N ALA A 69 -8.26 -12.32 9.98
CA ALA A 69 -9.41 -12.29 9.08
C ALA A 69 -8.95 -12.62 7.65
N ILE A 70 -9.87 -13.10 6.83
CA ILE A 70 -9.65 -13.26 5.38
C ILE A 70 -9.86 -11.93 4.66
N ALA A 71 -9.12 -11.70 3.58
CA ALA A 71 -9.34 -10.55 2.71
C ALA A 71 -10.62 -10.75 1.91
N ILE A 72 -11.52 -9.77 1.95
CA ILE A 72 -12.81 -9.80 1.24
C ILE A 72 -12.93 -8.60 0.32
N SER A 73 -12.42 -7.44 0.74
CA SER A 73 -12.43 -6.23 -0.09
C SER A 73 -11.35 -6.24 -1.15
N VAL A 74 -11.55 -5.45 -2.22
CA VAL A 74 -10.54 -5.22 -3.26
C VAL A 74 -9.27 -4.63 -2.65
N MET A 75 -9.41 -3.69 -1.71
CA MET A 75 -8.27 -3.08 -1.01
C MET A 75 -7.43 -4.11 -0.23
N GLU A 76 -8.05 -4.96 0.57
CA GLU A 76 -7.36 -6.00 1.33
C GLU A 76 -6.68 -7.02 0.40
N THR A 77 -7.37 -7.39 -0.68
CA THR A 77 -6.88 -8.33 -1.69
C THR A 77 -5.68 -7.76 -2.43
N ALA A 78 -5.78 -6.51 -2.91
CA ALA A 78 -4.71 -5.79 -3.59
C ALA A 78 -3.47 -5.69 -2.71
N TRP A 79 -3.64 -5.35 -1.42
CA TRP A 79 -2.53 -5.25 -0.48
C TRP A 79 -1.86 -6.59 -0.20
N LYS A 80 -2.64 -7.66 0.05
CA LYS A 80 -2.07 -9.01 0.22
C LYS A 80 -1.33 -9.48 -1.02
N LYS A 81 -1.89 -9.23 -2.20
CA LYS A 81 -1.29 -9.56 -3.48
C LYS A 81 0.02 -8.79 -3.69
N TYR A 82 0.04 -7.50 -3.38
CA TYR A 82 1.25 -6.67 -3.37
C TYR A 82 2.33 -7.24 -2.46
N LEU A 83 2.02 -7.55 -1.19
CA LEU A 83 3.01 -8.10 -0.24
C LEU A 83 3.59 -9.44 -0.69
N ASN A 84 2.73 -10.35 -1.16
CA ASN A 84 3.18 -11.65 -1.67
C ASN A 84 4.16 -11.45 -2.84
N ARG A 85 3.79 -10.58 -3.78
CA ARG A 85 4.63 -10.31 -4.96
C ARG A 85 5.92 -9.63 -4.55
N HIS A 86 5.87 -8.57 -3.75
CA HIS A 86 7.05 -7.89 -3.23
C HIS A 86 8.03 -8.86 -2.54
N GLN A 87 7.52 -9.79 -1.72
CA GLN A 87 8.35 -10.83 -1.11
C GLN A 87 9.00 -11.74 -2.16
N ILE A 88 8.22 -12.24 -3.12
CA ILE A 88 8.74 -13.08 -4.18
C ILE A 88 9.84 -12.32 -4.97
N PHE A 89 9.59 -11.08 -5.38
CA PHE A 89 10.58 -10.25 -6.06
C PHE A 89 11.87 -10.09 -5.25
N ALA A 90 11.76 -9.82 -3.95
CA ALA A 90 12.92 -9.73 -3.07
C ALA A 90 13.69 -11.05 -3.01
N ASP A 91 12.98 -12.18 -2.91
CA ASP A 91 13.59 -13.51 -2.87
C ASP A 91 14.32 -13.86 -4.18
N PHE A 92 13.75 -13.54 -5.34
CA PHE A 92 14.39 -13.73 -6.65
C PHE A 92 15.62 -12.84 -6.84
N ASN A 93 15.50 -11.55 -6.49
CA ASN A 93 16.61 -10.62 -6.58
C ASN A 93 17.78 -11.05 -5.68
N ASN A 94 17.49 -11.57 -4.48
CA ASN A 94 18.50 -12.11 -3.58
C ASN A 94 19.16 -13.40 -4.10
N LYS A 95 18.47 -14.18 -4.93
CA LYS A 95 18.99 -15.42 -5.55
C LYS A 95 19.70 -15.19 -6.88
N GLY A 96 19.62 -13.98 -7.46
CA GLY A 96 20.17 -13.68 -8.78
C GLY A 96 19.45 -14.41 -9.91
N GLU A 97 18.20 -14.83 -9.68
CA GLU A 97 17.39 -15.57 -10.65
C GLU A 97 16.44 -14.62 -11.40
N ASP A 98 16.27 -14.84 -12.71
CA ASP A 98 15.35 -14.05 -13.53
C ASP A 98 13.89 -14.40 -13.20
N TYR A 99 13.20 -13.47 -12.54
CA TYR A 99 11.82 -13.64 -12.12
C TYR A 99 10.83 -13.76 -13.30
N LEU A 100 11.17 -13.27 -14.49
CA LEU A 100 10.35 -13.47 -15.69
C LEU A 100 10.29 -14.95 -16.09
N GLN A 101 11.37 -15.71 -15.87
CA GLN A 101 11.39 -17.15 -16.16
C GLN A 101 10.44 -17.93 -15.24
N TYR A 102 10.38 -17.58 -13.95
CA TYR A 102 9.49 -18.24 -12.99
C TYR A 102 8.00 -18.01 -13.29
N LEU A 103 7.64 -16.78 -13.70
CA LEU A 103 6.25 -16.46 -14.02
C LEU A 103 5.75 -17.12 -15.31
N ILE A 104 6.66 -17.40 -16.26
CA ILE A 104 6.33 -18.21 -17.45
C ILE A 104 6.10 -19.68 -17.07
N ALA A 105 6.85 -20.21 -16.09
CA ALA A 105 6.75 -21.62 -15.66
C ALA A 105 5.50 -21.96 -14.82
N LEU A 106 4.78 -20.94 -14.32
CA LEU A 106 3.54 -21.10 -13.55
C LEU A 106 2.26 -20.95 -14.40
N ARG A 107 2.40 -20.84 -15.72
CA ARG A 107 1.30 -20.72 -16.68
C ARG A 107 1.06 -22.03 -17.41
#